data_AF-A0AA91KSX0-F1
#
_entry.id   AF-A0AA91KSX0-F1
#
_cell.length_a   1.000
_cell.length_b   1.000
_cell.length_c   1.000
_cell.angle_alpha   90.00
_cell.angle_beta   90.00
_cell.angle_gamma   90.00
#
_symmetry.space_group_name_H-M   'P 1'
#
loop_
_entity.id
_entity.type
_entity.pdbx_description
1 polymer ?
#
loop_
_entity_poly.entity_id
_entity_poly.type
_entity_poly.pdbx_seq_one_letter_code
_entity_poly.pdbx_strand_id
1 'polypeptide(L)'
;MMALLPIVEELLDAPDDATRARWILNAPLDVLLRDQMQIRAALQRAGFQPGLTCLATEIAALCGTRCADGGHPITLRVSREYARLQLVEIARRSARMEAVHVGS
;
A
#
# COMPACT_ATOMS: atom_id res chain seq x y z
N MET A 1 19.27 -8.45 5.06
CA MET A 1 18.31 -9.56 4.88
C MET A 1 17.51 -9.29 3.60
N MET A 2 17.87 -9.89 2.47
CA MET A 2 17.03 -9.82 1.26
C MET A 2 15.81 -10.70 1.49
N ALA A 3 14.72 -10.11 2.00
CA ALA A 3 13.42 -10.73 1.86
C ALA A 3 13.16 -10.91 0.36
N LEU A 4 12.61 -12.06 -0.04
CA LEU A 4 12.12 -12.26 -1.40
C LEU A 4 11.20 -11.08 -1.76
N LEU A 5 11.35 -10.54 -2.97
CA LEU A 5 10.50 -9.46 -3.43
C LEU A 5 9.04 -9.94 -3.34
N PRO A 6 8.15 -9.19 -2.69
CA PRO A 6 6.75 -9.58 -2.63
C PRO A 6 6.21 -9.74 -4.05
N ILE A 7 5.61 -10.89 -4.33
CA ILE A 7 5.05 -11.20 -5.64
C ILE A 7 3.58 -10.80 -5.65
N VAL A 8 3.07 -10.32 -6.79
CA VAL A 8 1.71 -9.77 -6.91
C VAL A 8 0.63 -10.83 -6.63
N GLU A 9 0.96 -12.11 -6.81
CA GLU A 9 0.12 -13.26 -6.47
C GLU A 9 -0.27 -13.25 -4.99
N GLU A 10 0.63 -12.86 -4.07
CA GLU A 10 0.31 -12.75 -2.65
C GLU A 10 -0.78 -11.70 -2.38
N LEU A 11 -0.83 -10.64 -3.19
CA LEU A 11 -1.87 -9.62 -3.09
C LEU A 11 -3.21 -10.12 -3.64
N LEU A 12 -3.19 -10.98 -4.66
CA LEU A 12 -4.38 -11.62 -5.21
C LEU A 12 -4.97 -12.64 -4.23
N ASP A 13 -4.11 -13.41 -3.56
CA ASP A 13 -4.47 -14.45 -2.60
C ASP A 13 -4.74 -13.90 -1.19
N ALA A 14 -4.51 -12.61 -0.97
CA ALA A 14 -4.76 -11.96 0.32
C ALA A 14 -6.22 -12.16 0.77
N PRO A 15 -6.46 -12.74 1.97
CA PRO A 15 -7.82 -13.09 2.41
C PRO A 15 -8.65 -11.87 2.82
N ASP A 16 -8.00 -10.78 3.25
CA ASP A 16 -8.66 -9.58 3.75
C ASP A 16 -7.91 -8.28 3.37
N ASP A 17 -8.59 -7.16 3.55
CA ASP A 17 -8.04 -5.84 3.23
C ASP A 17 -6.87 -5.45 4.13
N ALA A 18 -6.79 -6.01 5.32
CA ALA A 18 -5.69 -5.76 6.22
C ALA A 18 -4.40 -6.47 5.75
N THR A 19 -4.50 -7.66 5.17
CA THR A 19 -3.40 -8.37 4.52
C THR A 19 -2.95 -7.63 3.27
N ARG A 20 -3.90 -7.14 2.44
CA ARG A 20 -3.59 -6.27 1.30
C ARG A 20 -2.87 -4.99 1.71
N ALA A 21 -3.34 -4.34 2.78
CA ALA A 21 -2.72 -3.14 3.32
C ALA A 21 -1.28 -3.40 3.79
N ARG A 22 -1.04 -4.51 4.50
CA ARG A 22 0.31 -4.94 4.92
C ARG A 22 1.20 -5.23 3.73
N TRP A 23 0.69 -5.89 2.70
CA TRP A 23 1.45 -6.14 1.48
C TRP A 23 1.93 -4.83 0.85
N ILE A 24 1.01 -3.86 0.63
CA ILE A 24 1.37 -2.56 0.03
C ILE A 24 2.39 -1.80 0.89
N LEU A 25 2.20 -1.79 2.22
CA LEU A 25 3.09 -1.07 3.13
C LEU A 25 4.52 -1.65 3.20
N ASN A 26 4.68 -2.94 2.92
CA ASN A 26 5.97 -3.62 2.95
C ASN A 26 6.59 -3.81 1.55
N ALA A 27 5.81 -3.61 0.48
CA ALA A 27 6.29 -3.71 -0.88
C ALA A 27 7.35 -2.65 -1.18
N PRO A 28 8.52 -3.04 -1.74
CA PRO A 28 9.50 -2.08 -2.21
C PRO A 28 8.91 -1.12 -3.26
N LEU A 29 9.34 0.13 -3.24
CA LEU A 29 8.83 1.15 -4.16
C LEU A 29 9.09 0.80 -5.64
N ASP A 30 10.19 0.10 -5.94
CA ASP A 30 10.47 -0.39 -7.29
C ASP A 30 9.49 -1.47 -7.76
N VAL A 31 9.03 -2.33 -6.86
CA VAL A 31 7.98 -3.33 -7.14
C VAL A 31 6.67 -2.62 -7.42
N LEU A 32 6.29 -1.65 -6.58
CA LEU A 32 5.09 -0.86 -6.80
C LEU A 32 5.11 -0.16 -8.16
N LEU A 33 6.26 0.39 -8.57
CA LEU A 33 6.42 1.07 -9.86
C LEU A 33 6.39 0.12 -11.06
N ARG A 34 7.15 -0.97 -11.01
CA ARG A 34 7.29 -1.93 -12.10
C ARG A 34 5.97 -2.66 -12.37
N ASP A 35 5.30 -3.09 -11.30
CA ASP A 35 4.13 -3.97 -11.41
C ASP A 35 2.80 -3.21 -11.21
N GLN A 36 2.84 -1.87 -11.28
CA GLN A 36 1.72 -0.98 -10.95
C GLN A 36 0.38 -1.34 -11.61
N MET A 37 0.40 -1.85 -12.85
CA MET A 37 -0.81 -2.23 -13.59
C MET A 37 -1.43 -3.51 -13.06
N GLN A 38 -0.60 -4.51 -12.72
CA GLN A 38 -1.06 -5.76 -12.14
C GLN A 38 -1.59 -5.54 -10.72
N ILE A 39 -0.85 -4.76 -9.92
CA ILE A 39 -1.28 -4.38 -8.56
C ILE A 39 -2.60 -3.61 -8.60
N ARG A 40 -2.74 -2.62 -9.50
CA ARG A 40 -4.00 -1.88 -9.69
C ARG A 40 -5.16 -2.82 -10.03
N ALA A 41 -4.96 -3.77 -10.95
CA ALA A 41 -5.99 -4.72 -11.34
C ALA A 41 -6.40 -5.63 -10.17
N ALA A 42 -5.43 -6.12 -9.38
CA ALA A 42 -5.70 -6.93 -8.19
C ALA A 42 -6.54 -6.17 -7.16
N LEU A 43 -6.17 -4.91 -6.88
CA LEU A 43 -6.88 -4.06 -5.93
C LEU A 43 -8.29 -3.67 -6.41
N GLN A 44 -8.47 -3.43 -7.71
CA GLN A 44 -9.78 -3.19 -8.31
C GLN A 44 -10.69 -4.42 -8.18
N ARG A 45 -10.17 -5.62 -8.47
CA ARG A 45 -10.92 -6.87 -8.33
C ARG A 45 -11.35 -7.13 -6.88
N ALA A 46 -10.51 -6.76 -5.92
CA ALA A 46 -10.83 -6.86 -4.49
C ALA A 46 -11.75 -5.72 -3.98
N GLY A 47 -12.01 -4.68 -4.79
CA GLY A 47 -12.75 -3.49 -4.34
C GLY A 47 -12.00 -2.63 -3.31
N PHE A 48 -10.69 -2.82 -3.15
CA PHE A 48 -9.91 -2.20 -2.07
C PHE A 48 -9.43 -0.78 -2.45
N GLN A 49 -10.33 0.20 -2.33
CA GLN A 49 -10.06 1.61 -2.68
C GLN A 49 -8.93 2.30 -1.90
N PRO A 50 -8.75 2.08 -0.58
CA PRO A 50 -7.61 2.63 0.14
C PRO A 50 -6.27 2.18 -0.44
N GLY A 51 -6.16 0.92 -0.87
CA GLY A 51 -4.97 0.40 -1.55
C GLY A 51 -4.71 1.09 -2.89
N LEU A 52 -5.76 1.29 -3.70
CA LEU A 52 -5.64 2.01 -4.97
C LEU A 52 -5.16 3.45 -4.79
N THR A 53 -5.68 4.13 -3.76
CA THR A 53 -5.28 5.50 -3.42
C THR A 53 -3.82 5.55 -3.00
N CYS A 54 -3.39 4.64 -2.11
CA CYS A 54 -2.00 4.57 -1.67
C CYS A 54 -1.05 4.30 -2.85
N LEU A 55 -1.35 3.29 -3.69
CA LEU A 55 -0.57 2.99 -4.89
C LEU A 55 -0.41 4.23 -5.77
N ALA A 56 -1.52 4.92 -6.09
CA ALA A 56 -1.49 6.10 -6.93
C ALA A 56 -0.61 7.21 -6.35
N THR A 57 -0.68 7.45 -5.04
CA THR A 57 0.16 8.48 -4.38
C THR A 57 1.64 8.12 -4.32
N GLU A 58 1.98 6.84 -4.17
CA GLU A 58 3.37 6.36 -4.23
C GLU A 58 3.95 6.52 -5.64
N ILE A 59 3.21 6.11 -6.67
CA ILE A 59 3.62 6.31 -8.06
C ILE A 59 3.77 7.79 -8.41
N ALA A 60 2.82 8.63 -7.98
CA ALA A 60 2.90 10.07 -8.19
C ALA A 60 4.12 10.69 -7.50
N ALA A 61 4.52 10.20 -6.33
CA ALA A 61 5.74 10.64 -5.64
C ALA A 61 7.04 10.11 -6.26
N LEU A 62 7.00 8.97 -6.95
CA LEU A 62 8.17 8.45 -7.67
C LEU A 62 8.39 9.15 -9.01
N CYS A 63 7.30 9.46 -9.71
CA CYS A 63 7.33 10.06 -11.05
C CYS A 63 7.17 11.59 -11.05
N GLY A 64 6.82 12.19 -9.91
CA GLY A 64 6.54 13.63 -9.79
C GLY A 64 7.79 14.50 -9.94
N THR A 65 7.64 15.65 -10.60
CA THR A 65 8.70 16.65 -10.66
C THR A 65 8.94 17.25 -9.28
N ARG A 66 10.22 17.40 -8.93
CA ARG A 66 10.64 18.01 -7.68
C ARG A 66 10.63 19.53 -7.78
N CYS A 67 10.34 20.19 -6.67
CA CYS A 67 10.48 21.62 -6.50
C CYS A 67 11.97 22.03 -6.49
N ALA A 68 12.24 23.34 -6.53
CA ALA A 68 13.61 23.86 -6.55
C ALA A 68 14.46 23.45 -5.33
N ASP A 69 13.81 23.12 -4.21
CA ASP A 69 14.43 22.62 -2.98
C ASP A 69 14.70 21.09 -3.01
N GLY A 70 14.38 20.41 -4.12
CA GLY A 70 14.48 18.96 -4.27
C GLY A 70 13.34 18.17 -3.61
N GLY A 71 12.37 18.85 -2.98
CA GLY A 71 11.17 18.26 -2.40
C GLY A 71 10.05 18.03 -3.40
N HIS A 72 8.93 17.46 -2.95
CA HIS A 72 7.68 17.41 -3.71
C HIS A 72 6.72 18.52 -3.26
N PRO A 73 5.77 18.95 -4.10
CA PRO A 73 4.70 19.84 -3.69
C PRO A 73 4.02 19.37 -2.40
N ILE A 74 3.71 20.30 -1.50
CA ILE A 74 3.15 19.98 -0.18
C ILE A 74 1.87 19.14 -0.27
N THR A 75 1.04 19.40 -1.28
CA THR A 75 -0.19 18.65 -1.55
C THR A 75 0.09 17.17 -1.80
N LEU A 76 1.11 16.85 -2.59
CA LEU A 76 1.52 15.47 -2.88
C LEU A 76 2.13 14.78 -1.63
N ARG A 77 2.91 15.52 -0.85
CA ARG A 77 3.49 15.00 0.40
C ARG A 77 2.39 14.64 1.41
N VAL A 78 1.41 15.52 1.57
CA VAL A 78 0.28 15.33 2.49
C VAL A 78 -0.63 14.20 2.00
N SER A 79 -0.98 14.15 0.71
CA SER A 79 -1.85 13.09 0.18
C SER A 79 -1.23 11.71 0.31
N ARG A 80 0.08 11.60 0.03
CA ARG A 80 0.82 10.35 0.18
C ARG A 80 0.86 9.88 1.63
N GLU A 81 1.18 10.77 2.56
CA GLU A 81 1.24 10.41 3.97
C GLU A 81 -0.14 10.03 4.52
N TYR A 82 -1.19 10.73 4.11
CA TYR A 82 -2.57 10.40 4.49
C TYR A 82 -2.98 9.00 4.01
N ALA A 83 -2.71 8.67 2.74
CA ALA A 83 -3.00 7.35 2.18
C ALA A 83 -2.22 6.24 2.90
N ARG A 84 -0.95 6.49 3.23
CA ARG A 84 -0.11 5.56 4.00
C ARG A 84 -0.68 5.33 5.41
N LEU A 85 -1.06 6.38 6.12
CA LEU A 85 -1.64 6.28 7.47
C LEU A 85 -2.99 5.54 7.46
N GLN A 86 -3.81 5.74 6.42
CA GLN A 86 -5.06 4.99 6.24
C GLN A 86 -4.79 3.48 6.12
N LEU A 87 -3.79 3.07 5.33
CA LEU A 87 -3.39 1.65 5.25
C LEU A 87 -2.83 1.11 6.56
N VAL A 88 -2.05 1.91 7.30
CA VAL A 88 -1.53 1.50 8.61
C VAL A 88 -2.67 1.16 9.58
N GLU A 89 -3.75 1.95 9.57
CA GLU A 89 -4.91 1.68 10.42
C GLU A 89 -5.65 0.41 9.98
N ILE A 90 -5.87 0.22 8.68
CA ILE A 90 -6.51 -0.97 8.12
C ILE A 90 -5.70 -2.24 8.45
N ALA A 91 -4.37 -2.17 8.27
CA ALA A 91 -3.45 -3.24 8.62
C ALA A 91 -3.52 -3.64 10.10
N ARG A 92 -3.73 -2.68 11.01
CA ARG A 92 -3.84 -2.96 12.45
C ARG A 92 -5.16 -3.60 12.86
N ARG A 93 -6.25 -3.34 12.12
CA ARG A 93 -7.60 -3.78 12.51
C ARG A 93 -7.77 -5.31 12.54
N SER A 94 -7.09 -6.04 11.66
CA SER A 94 -7.09 -7.51 11.62
C SER A 94 -6.34 -8.13 12.81
N ALA A 95 -5.22 -7.53 13.25
CA ALA A 95 -4.49 -7.98 14.44
C ALA A 95 -5.30 -7.87 15.75
N ARG A 96 -6.25 -6.91 15.83
CA ARG A 96 -7.16 -6.79 16.98
C ARG A 96 -8.26 -7.86 17.00
N MET A 97 -8.73 -8.31 15.83
CA MET A 97 -9.78 -9.33 15.76
C MET A 97 -9.23 -10.74 16.05
N GLU A 98 -8.00 -11.03 15.62
CA GLU A 98 -7.30 -12.29 15.95
C GLU A 98 -7.00 -12.39 17.45
N ALA A 99 -6.55 -11.30 18.09
CA ALA A 99 -6.30 -11.27 19.53
C ALA A 99 -7.56 -11.49 20.40
N VAL A 100 -8.73 -11.11 19.89
CA VAL A 100 -10.02 -11.34 20.58
C VAL A 100 -10.44 -12.82 20.52
N HIS A 101 -10.10 -13.55 19.45
CA HIS A 101 -10.49 -14.96 19.29
C HIS A 101 -9.59 -15.96 20.02
N VAL A 102 -8.35 -15.59 20.36
CA VAL A 102 -7.42 -16.46 21.11
C VAL A 102 -7.61 -16.35 22.64
N GLY A 103 -8.42 -15.40 23.11
CA GLY A 103 -8.64 -15.12 24.53
C GLY A 103 -10.03 -15.46 25.08
N SER A 104 -10.84 -16.28 24.40
CA SER A 104 -12.18 -16.72 24.85
C SER A 104 -12.26 -18.21 25.08
#